data_AF-A0A963IPS0-F1
#
_entry.id   AF-A0A963IPS0-F1
#
_cell.length_a   1.000
_cell.length_b   1.000
_cell.length_c   1.000
_cell.angle_alpha   90.00
_cell.angle_beta   90.00
_cell.angle_gamma   90.00
#
_symmetry.space_group_name_H-M   'P 1'
#
loop_
_entity.id
_entity.type
_entity.pdbx_description
1 polymer ?
#
loop_
_entity_poly.entity_id
_entity_poly.type
_entity_poly.pdbx_seq_one_letter_code
_entity_poly.pdbx_strand_id
1 'polypeptide(L)'
;QPDFATLILDYIPEATCVELKSLKLYIWSFRDTGCFHEDVTNRILDDLVSATRPRYMQLTARFYVRGGIFTTVVAEHREPGWTPAPAVPLLAFDSQSTMRG
;
A
#
# COMPACT_ATOMS: atom_id res chain seq x y z
N GLN A 1 -13.84 -17.96 -13.59
CA GLN A 1 -12.89 -18.48 -12.58
C GLN A 1 -12.68 -17.39 -11.55
N PRO A 2 -12.69 -17.68 -10.24
CA PRO A 2 -12.35 -16.70 -9.22
C PRO A 2 -10.84 -16.39 -9.25
N ASP A 3 -10.48 -15.16 -8.88
CA ASP A 3 -9.09 -14.76 -8.59
C ASP A 3 -8.87 -14.61 -7.10
N PHE A 4 -7.63 -14.83 -6.70
CA PHE A 4 -7.18 -14.63 -5.34
C PHE A 4 -6.01 -13.63 -5.37
N ALA A 5 -5.92 -12.81 -4.32
CA ALA A 5 -4.81 -11.89 -4.14
C ALA A 5 -4.50 -11.68 -2.66
N THR A 6 -3.23 -11.40 -2.37
CA THR A 6 -2.83 -10.81 -1.09
C THR A 6 -2.74 -9.31 -1.27
N LEU A 7 -3.53 -8.57 -0.50
CA LEU A 7 -3.50 -7.11 -0.45
C LEU A 7 -2.62 -6.65 0.72
N ILE A 8 -1.66 -5.78 0.42
CA ILE A 8 -0.77 -5.13 1.40
C ILE A 8 -1.04 -3.64 1.32
N LEU A 9 -1.55 -3.06 2.41
CA LEU A 9 -1.88 -1.64 2.51
C LEU A 9 -0.91 -0.96 3.47
N ASP A 10 -0.04 -0.12 2.93
CA ASP A 10 0.89 0.71 3.69
C ASP A 10 0.38 2.16 3.63
N TYR A 11 0.16 2.82 4.76
CA TYR A 11 -0.33 4.20 4.73
C TYR A 11 0.08 5.02 5.95
N ILE A 12 0.19 6.33 5.73
CA ILE A 12 0.41 7.34 6.75
C ILE A 12 -0.88 8.17 6.82
N PRO A 13 -1.67 8.04 7.89
CA PRO A 13 -2.91 8.79 8.02
C PRO A 13 -2.65 10.29 8.22
N GLU A 14 -3.67 11.10 7.93
CA GLU A 14 -3.75 12.47 8.43
C GLU A 14 -4.62 12.48 9.71
N ALA A 15 -5.89 12.88 9.60
CA ALA A 15 -6.79 13.03 10.73
C ALA A 15 -7.61 11.76 11.04
N THR A 16 -7.76 10.86 10.06
CA THR A 16 -8.62 9.67 10.17
C THR A 16 -7.90 8.41 9.70
N CYS A 17 -8.19 7.30 10.37
CA CYS A 17 -7.66 5.97 10.03
C CYS A 17 -8.76 5.10 9.40
N VAL A 18 -8.34 4.12 8.62
CA VAL A 18 -9.26 3.08 8.12
C VAL A 18 -9.64 2.14 9.27
N GLU A 19 -10.94 1.94 9.48
CA GLU A 19 -11.45 0.98 10.46
C GLU A 19 -11.43 -0.45 9.87
N LEU A 20 -10.86 -1.40 10.61
CA LEU A 20 -10.51 -2.73 10.08
C LEU A 20 -11.72 -3.59 9.73
N LYS A 21 -12.82 -3.52 10.48
CA LYS A 21 -14.05 -4.28 10.16
C LYS A 21 -14.67 -3.76 8.86
N SER A 22 -14.72 -2.45 8.70
CA SER A 22 -15.24 -1.77 7.50
C SER A 22 -14.38 -2.08 6.29
N LEU A 23 -13.04 -2.05 6.43
CA LEU A 23 -12.12 -2.48 5.38
C LEU A 23 -12.39 -3.92 4.94
N LYS A 24 -12.52 -4.85 5.89
CA LYS A 24 -12.83 -6.25 5.56
C LYS A 24 -14.14 -6.37 4.77
N LEU A 25 -15.21 -5.70 5.21
CA LEU A 25 -16.51 -5.73 4.54
C LEU A 25 -16.44 -5.10 3.14
N TYR A 26 -15.70 -4.01 3.01
CA TYR A 26 -15.45 -3.35 1.73
C TYR A 26 -14.72 -4.27 0.75
N ILE A 27 -13.61 -4.90 1.16
CA ILE A 27 -12.89 -5.86 0.31
C ILE A 27 -13.78 -7.06 -0.08
N TRP A 28 -14.63 -7.54 0.83
CA TRP A 28 -15.58 -8.62 0.50
C TRP A 28 -16.60 -8.24 -0.56
N SER A 29 -16.92 -6.95 -0.74
CA SER A 29 -17.85 -6.51 -1.79
C SER A 29 -17.35 -6.81 -3.21
N PHE A 30 -16.04 -7.00 -3.40
CA PHE A 30 -15.44 -7.34 -4.69
C PHE A 30 -15.50 -8.83 -5.04
N ARG A 31 -15.92 -9.71 -4.12
CA ARG A 31 -15.88 -11.17 -4.29
C ARG A 31 -16.61 -11.66 -5.54
N ASP A 32 -17.77 -11.06 -5.82
CA ASP A 32 -18.65 -11.45 -6.93
C ASP A 32 -18.59 -10.45 -8.10
N THR A 33 -17.55 -9.60 -8.13
CA THR A 33 -17.36 -8.57 -9.15
C THR A 33 -16.28 -8.98 -10.15
N GLY A 34 -16.64 -9.08 -11.44
CA GLY A 34 -15.67 -9.27 -12.52
C GLY A 34 -14.95 -7.95 -12.81
N CYS A 35 -13.65 -7.88 -12.51
CA CYS A 35 -12.81 -6.70 -12.74
C CYS A 35 -11.38 -7.11 -13.10
N PHE A 36 -10.67 -6.25 -13.83
CA PHE A 36 -9.24 -6.43 -14.09
C PHE A 36 -8.45 -6.19 -12.79
N HIS A 37 -7.29 -6.85 -12.67
CA HIS A 37 -6.42 -6.78 -11.49
C HIS A 37 -5.96 -5.35 -11.21
N GLU A 38 -5.68 -4.60 -12.27
CA GLU A 38 -5.25 -3.20 -12.22
C GLU A 38 -6.40 -2.29 -11.79
N ASP A 39 -7.58 -2.46 -12.39
CA ASP A 39 -8.76 -1.64 -12.12
C ASP A 39 -9.22 -1.77 -10.66
N VAL A 40 -9.29 -3.01 -10.16
CA VAL A 40 -9.68 -3.25 -8.76
C VAL A 40 -8.68 -2.67 -7.77
N THR A 41 -7.38 -2.75 -8.07
CA THR A 41 -6.33 -2.21 -7.19
C THR A 41 -6.40 -0.68 -7.12
N ASN A 42 -6.54 -0.01 -8.27
CA ASN A 42 -6.68 1.45 -8.31
C ASN A 42 -7.97 1.90 -7.61
N ARG A 43 -9.10 1.22 -7.88
CA ARG A 43 -10.37 1.57 -7.25
C ARG A 43 -10.35 1.43 -5.73
N ILE A 44 -9.76 0.36 -5.20
CA ILE A 44 -9.60 0.19 -3.74
C ILE A 44 -8.78 1.35 -3.16
N LEU A 45 -7.66 1.71 -3.81
CA LEU A 45 -6.85 2.83 -3.35
C LEU A 45 -7.65 4.15 -3.37
N ASP A 46 -8.31 4.46 -4.49
CA ASP A 46 -9.07 5.70 -4.67
C ASP A 46 -10.18 5.85 -3.62
N ASP A 47 -10.93 4.77 -3.36
CA ASP A 47 -12.00 4.77 -2.37
C ASP A 47 -11.46 4.99 -0.94
N LEU A 48 -10.32 4.37 -0.61
CA LEU A 48 -9.67 4.54 0.70
C LEU A 48 -9.07 5.95 0.87
N VAL A 49 -8.46 6.49 -0.19
CA VAL A 49 -7.95 7.87 -0.22
C VAL A 49 -9.08 8.87 -0.04
N SER A 50 -10.19 8.69 -0.76
CA SER A 50 -11.39 9.53 -0.63
C SER A 50 -11.95 9.50 0.80
N ALA A 51 -12.00 8.31 1.40
CA ALA A 51 -12.53 8.12 2.75
C ALA A 51 -11.64 8.70 3.86
N THR A 52 -10.32 8.71 3.70
CA THR A 52 -9.38 9.01 4.80
C THR A 52 -8.45 10.20 4.59
N ARG A 53 -8.32 10.68 3.35
CA ARG A 53 -7.41 11.77 2.94
C ARG A 53 -6.01 11.61 3.56
N PRO A 54 -5.33 10.48 3.31
CA PRO A 54 -4.04 10.19 3.92
C PRO A 54 -2.95 11.07 3.34
N ARG A 55 -1.86 11.28 4.08
CA ARG A 55 -0.64 11.90 3.56
C ARG A 55 0.01 11.04 2.48
N TYR A 56 -0.03 9.73 2.72
CA TYR A 56 0.54 8.70 1.87
C TYR A 56 -0.28 7.43 1.99
N MET A 57 -0.51 6.75 0.87
CA MET A 57 -1.11 5.43 0.86
C MET A 57 -0.63 4.64 -0.35
N GLN A 58 -0.23 3.40 -0.13
CA GLN A 58 0.17 2.46 -1.17
C GLN A 58 -0.60 1.16 -0.98
N LEU A 59 -1.20 0.68 -2.06
CA LEU A 59 -1.80 -0.64 -2.12
C LEU A 59 -0.98 -1.52 -3.06
N THR A 60 -0.44 -2.61 -2.53
CA THR A 60 0.18 -3.67 -3.32
C THR A 60 -0.75 -4.88 -3.35
N ALA A 61 -1.21 -5.25 -4.54
CA ALA A 61 -2.05 -6.42 -4.78
C ALA A 61 -1.26 -7.50 -5.51
N ARG A 62 -0.99 -8.61 -4.82
CA ARG A 62 -0.26 -9.77 -5.35
C ARG A 62 -1.25 -10.85 -5.76
N PHE A 63 -1.55 -10.94 -7.05
CA PHE A 63 -2.52 -11.89 -7.59
C PHE A 63 -1.89 -13.27 -7.82
N TYR A 64 -2.68 -14.32 -7.62
CA TYR A 64 -2.28 -15.68 -7.95
C TYR A 64 -2.23 -15.91 -9.47
N VAL A 65 -1.52 -16.97 -9.86
CA VAL A 65 -1.19 -17.28 -11.25
C VAL A 65 -2.43 -17.47 -12.14
N ARG A 66 -2.43 -16.83 -13.31
CA ARG A 66 -3.33 -17.14 -14.43
C ARG A 66 -2.53 -17.42 -15.70
N GLY A 67 -2.79 -18.56 -16.34
CA GLY A 67 -2.09 -18.93 -17.58
C GLY A 67 -0.56 -19.00 -17.44
N GLY A 68 -0.04 -19.27 -16.23
CA GLY A 68 1.40 -19.28 -15.95
C GLY A 68 2.01 -17.91 -15.63
N ILE A 69 1.21 -16.84 -15.61
CA ILE A 69 1.66 -15.47 -15.36
C ILE A 69 1.21 -15.02 -13.96
N PHE A 70 2.13 -14.43 -13.20
CA PHE A 70 1.85 -13.75 -11.94
C PHE A 70 1.75 -12.25 -12.17
N THR A 71 0.81 -11.59 -11.50
CA THR A 71 0.64 -10.14 -11.58
C THR A 71 0.77 -9.55 -10.18
N THR A 72 1.63 -8.53 -10.05
CA THR A 72 1.66 -7.67 -8.86
C THR A 72 1.37 -6.25 -9.32
N VAL A 73 0.30 -5.67 -8.77
CA VAL A 73 -0.09 -4.28 -9.05
C VAL A 73 0.26 -3.44 -7.82
N VAL A 74 0.94 -2.33 -8.04
CA VAL A 74 1.23 -1.33 -7.00
C VAL A 74 0.58 -0.02 -7.43
N ALA A 75 -0.33 0.49 -6.61
CA ALA A 75 -0.95 1.79 -6.78
C ALA A 75 -0.59 2.66 -5.58
N GLU A 76 -0.33 3.95 -5.81
CA GLU A 76 0.16 4.86 -4.78
C GLU A 76 -0.53 6.24 -4.87
N HIS A 77 -0.86 6.78 -3.70
CA HIS A 77 -1.30 8.14 -3.49
C HIS A 77 -0.30 8.89 -2.60
N ARG A 78 0.03 10.11 -3.00
CA ARG A 78 0.79 11.08 -2.20
C ARG A 78 0.05 12.40 -2.18
N GLU A 79 -0.13 12.96 -0.99
CA GLU A 79 -0.63 14.32 -0.86
C GLU A 79 0.35 15.29 -1.56
N PRO A 80 -0.13 16.23 -2.39
CA PRO A 80 0.73 17.19 -3.07
C PRO A 80 1.60 17.99 -2.08
N GLY A 81 2.92 17.96 -2.29
CA GLY A 81 3.87 18.65 -1.41
C GLY A 81 4.22 17.89 -0.13
N TRP A 82 3.62 16.73 0.12
CA TRP A 82 4.04 15.87 1.22
C TRP A 82 5.37 15.18 0.90
N THR A 83 6.28 15.22 1.87
CA THR A 83 7.55 14.49 1.82
C THR A 83 7.65 13.56 3.03
N PRO A 84 8.08 12.29 2.85
CA PRO A 84 8.30 11.39 3.96
C PRO A 84 9.38 11.95 4.91
N ALA A 85 9.24 11.65 6.20
CA ALA A 85 10.32 11.93 7.14
C ALA A 85 11.59 11.19 6.70
N PRO A 86 12.78 11.80 6.85
CA PRO A 86 14.03 11.11 6.57
C PRO A 86 14.12 9.83 7.42
N ALA A 87 14.65 8.76 6.84
CA ALA A 87 14.95 7.56 7.61
C ALA A 87 15.91 7.94 8.76
N VAL A 88 15.58 7.57 9.99
CA VAL A 88 16.44 7.81 11.16
C VAL A 88 17.35 6.60 11.33
N PRO A 89 18.65 6.68 11.01
CA PRO A 89 19.56 5.57 11.24
C PRO A 89 19.90 5.49 12.73
N LEU A 90 19.22 4.62 13.48
CA LEU A 90 19.46 4.45 14.92
C LEU A 90 20.81 3.80 15.26
N LEU A 91 21.48 3.17 14.28
CA LEU A 91 22.69 2.36 14.47
C LEU A 91 23.85 2.75 13.53
N ALA A 92 23.77 3.90 12.85
CA ALA A 92 24.91 4.41 12.09
C ALA A 92 25.90 5.05 13.08
N PHE A 93 26.83 4.25 13.59
CA PHE A 93 27.99 4.77 14.30
C PHE A 93 29.03 5.19 13.27
N ASP A 94 29.65 6.35 13.45
CA ASP A 94 30.84 6.72 12.67
C ASP A 94 31.90 5.62 12.87
N SER A 95 32.49 5.15 11.78
CA SER A 95 33.65 4.26 11.86
C SER A 95 34.77 5.01 12.58
N GLN A 96 35.04 4.66 13.84
CA GLN A 96 36.17 5.21 14.57
C GLN A 96 37.45 4.82 13.83
N SER A 97 38.14 5.81 13.25
CA SER A 97 39.47 5.60 12.69
C SER A 97 40.41 5.19 13.81
N THR A 98 41.02 4.01 13.70
CA THR A 98 42.02 3.53 14.65
C THR A 98 43.40 4.15 14.44
N MET A 99 43.58 5.00 13.43
CA MET A 99 44.82 5.76 13.26
C MET A 99 44.77 7.08 14.04
N ARG A 100 45.55 7.12 15.13
CA ARG A 100 46.06 8.38 15.69
C ARG A 100 47.27 8.78 14.84
N GLY A 101 47.20 9.96 14.23
CA GLY A 101 48.39 10.60 13.62
C GLY A 101 49.45 10.94 14.65
#